data_AF-A0A1W9MWF7-F1
#
_entry.id   AF-A0A1W9MWF7-F1
#
_cell.length_a   1.000
_cell.length_b   1.000
_cell.length_c   1.000
_cell.angle_alpha   90.00
_cell.angle_beta   90.00
_cell.angle_gamma   90.00
#
_symmetry.space_group_name_H-M   'P 1'
#
loop_
_entity.id
_entity.type
_entity.pdbx_description
1 polymer ?
#
loop_
_entity_poly.entity_id
_entity_poly.type
_entity_poly.pdbx_seq_one_letter_code
_entity_poly.pdbx_strand_id
1 'polypeptide(L)'
;MKTFKSGLGKKMGLGFGSLILIILALGAVILWKMSGVRDHAVMLEQEYVPQVRMSGNMERMVSQTMYNMIAYELSEEKHYFEEGSKTLEKVKSAVRDTKTFAETSPRLAELKTAAADAETKVSEYEKFVAETVKRNEQIAENRKSLQASGMQYMKSCYNFLANQNNALETEMVAGFDAEELSERLKKITLVNEVIDLGNATGIATFKAQALRNPEIIRDAQKNFDIMGKKLQTLLSASELEEDIKEIEKVGAAARE
;
A
#
# COMPACT_ATOMS: atom_id res chain seq x y z
N MET A 1 6.56 -15.17 102.31
CA MET A 1 7.00 -15.48 100.94
C MET A 1 6.56 -16.91 100.60
N LYS A 2 5.34 -17.09 100.03
CA LYS A 2 4.82 -18.42 99.66
C LYS A 2 5.26 -18.74 98.23
N THR A 3 6.25 -19.61 98.06
CA THR A 3 6.65 -20.13 96.75
C THR A 3 5.58 -21.11 96.25
N PHE A 4 4.83 -20.70 95.24
CA PHE A 4 3.88 -21.56 94.53
C PHE A 4 4.64 -22.70 93.83
N LYS A 5 4.63 -23.91 94.41
CA LYS A 5 5.22 -25.11 93.79
C LYS A 5 4.24 -25.62 92.72
N SER A 6 4.30 -25.04 91.51
CA SER A 6 3.49 -25.46 90.37
C SER A 6 3.79 -26.92 90.02
N GLY A 7 2.80 -27.81 90.06
CA GLY A 7 2.96 -29.22 89.69
C GLY A 7 3.48 -29.40 88.25
N LEU A 8 4.29 -30.44 88.02
CA LEU A 8 4.95 -30.74 86.75
C LEU A 8 3.99 -30.67 85.53
N GLY A 9 2.75 -31.14 85.71
CA GLY A 9 1.71 -31.09 84.67
C GLY A 9 1.29 -29.69 84.23
N LYS A 10 1.29 -28.68 85.13
CA LYS A 10 0.98 -27.28 84.74
C LYS A 10 2.10 -26.67 83.90
N LYS A 11 3.37 -27.03 84.18
CA LYS A 11 4.53 -26.56 83.40
C LYS A 11 4.62 -27.23 82.04
N MET A 12 4.34 -28.53 81.96
CA MET A 12 4.26 -29.26 80.68
C MET A 12 3.06 -28.82 79.83
N GLY A 13 1.89 -28.58 80.44
CA GLY A 13 0.71 -28.06 79.75
C GLY A 13 0.90 -26.64 79.21
N LEU A 14 1.62 -25.77 79.93
CA LEU A 14 1.97 -24.43 79.44
C LEU A 14 2.96 -24.48 78.28
N GLY A 15 3.97 -25.34 78.37
CA GLY A 15 4.93 -25.56 77.27
C GLY A 15 4.24 -26.08 76.01
N PHE A 16 3.45 -27.15 76.15
CA PHE A 16 2.74 -27.76 75.02
C PHE A 16 1.64 -26.84 74.44
N GLY A 17 0.88 -26.16 75.29
CA GLY A 17 -0.11 -25.17 74.86
C GLY A 17 0.50 -23.97 74.12
N SER A 18 1.67 -23.51 74.56
CA SER A 18 2.42 -22.45 73.85
C SER A 18 2.89 -22.91 72.47
N LEU A 19 3.31 -24.16 72.34
CA LEU A 19 3.75 -24.74 71.07
C LEU A 19 2.58 -24.89 70.09
N ILE A 20 1.41 -25.32 70.58
CA ILE A 20 0.17 -25.38 69.80
C ILE A 20 -0.25 -23.99 69.32
N LEU A 21 -0.20 -22.98 70.19
CA LEU A 21 -0.53 -21.60 69.82
C LEU A 21 0.39 -21.05 68.72
N ILE A 22 1.70 -21.34 68.80
CA ILE A 22 2.65 -20.94 67.77
C ILE A 22 2.35 -21.63 66.44
N ILE A 23 2.02 -22.92 66.45
CA ILE A 23 1.64 -23.67 65.23
C ILE A 23 0.35 -23.12 64.61
N LEU A 24 -0.67 -22.79 65.42
CA LEU A 24 -1.91 -22.18 64.95
C LEU A 24 -1.67 -20.80 64.35
N ALA A 25 -0.83 -19.98 64.97
CA ALA A 25 -0.45 -18.66 64.45
C ALA A 25 0.31 -18.79 63.11
N LEU A 26 1.25 -19.73 63.00
CA LEU A 26 1.96 -20.00 61.75
C LEU A 26 1.00 -20.52 60.66
N GLY A 27 0.08 -21.43 61.01
CA GLY A 27 -0.96 -21.90 60.10
C GLY A 27 -1.85 -20.76 59.59
N ALA A 28 -2.25 -19.84 60.46
CA ALA A 28 -3.04 -18.66 60.08
C ALA A 28 -2.26 -17.72 59.14
N VAL A 29 -0.97 -17.48 59.39
CA VAL A 29 -0.11 -16.66 58.51
C VAL A 29 0.07 -17.34 57.14
N ILE A 30 0.22 -18.65 57.10
CA ILE A 30 0.33 -19.41 55.84
C ILE A 30 -0.97 -19.33 55.04
N LEU A 31 -2.13 -19.50 55.69
CA LEU A 31 -3.44 -19.37 55.02
C LEU A 31 -3.64 -17.96 54.46
N TRP A 32 -3.21 -16.92 55.17
CA TRP A 32 -3.29 -15.54 54.71
C TRP A 32 -2.29 -15.22 53.57
N LYS A 33 -1.08 -15.76 53.64
CA LYS A 33 -0.10 -15.67 52.54
C LYS A 33 -0.60 -16.43 51.30
N MET A 34 -1.22 -17.60 51.47
CA MET A 34 -1.78 -18.40 50.39
C MET A 34 -3.01 -17.76 49.74
N SER A 35 -3.83 -17.01 50.48
CA SER A 35 -4.92 -16.24 49.86
C SER A 35 -4.38 -15.14 48.93
N GLY A 36 -3.29 -14.47 49.30
CA GLY A 36 -2.65 -13.49 48.40
C GLY A 36 -2.02 -14.13 47.15
N VAL A 37 -1.40 -15.31 47.28
CA VAL A 37 -0.87 -16.06 46.13
C VAL A 37 -1.98 -16.54 45.19
N ARG A 38 -3.13 -16.95 45.74
CA ARG A 38 -4.32 -17.32 44.95
C ARG A 38 -4.80 -16.14 44.11
N ASP A 39 -4.86 -14.94 44.67
CA ASP A 39 -5.29 -13.75 43.93
C ASP A 39 -4.34 -13.38 42.78
N HIS A 40 -3.03 -13.56 42.97
CA HIS A 40 -2.04 -13.36 41.90
C HIS A 40 -2.12 -14.45 40.81
N ALA A 41 -2.34 -15.71 41.18
CA ALA A 41 -2.50 -16.79 40.22
C ALA A 41 -3.77 -16.62 39.37
N VAL A 42 -4.89 -16.24 40.00
CA VAL A 42 -6.16 -15.95 39.30
C VAL A 42 -6.01 -14.74 38.37
N MET A 43 -5.34 -13.68 38.82
CA MET A 43 -5.01 -12.51 37.99
C MET A 43 -4.18 -12.90 36.75
N LEU A 44 -3.13 -13.72 36.92
CA LEU A 44 -2.31 -14.17 35.81
C LEU A 44 -3.12 -15.00 34.81
N GLU A 45 -3.93 -15.94 35.31
CA GLU A 45 -4.72 -16.87 34.50
C GLU A 45 -5.86 -16.18 33.74
N GLN A 46 -6.58 -15.27 34.39
CA GLN A 46 -7.81 -14.68 33.85
C GLN A 46 -7.57 -13.36 33.12
N GLU A 47 -6.49 -12.63 33.42
CA GLU A 47 -6.24 -11.30 32.83
C GLU A 47 -4.99 -11.32 31.92
N TYR A 48 -3.80 -11.57 32.49
CA TYR A 48 -2.53 -11.36 31.78
C TYR A 48 -2.20 -12.43 30.73
N VAL A 49 -2.48 -13.72 30.99
CA VAL A 49 -2.26 -14.78 29.99
C VAL A 49 -3.17 -14.60 28.77
N PRO A 50 -4.49 -14.32 28.93
CA PRO A 50 -5.35 -13.98 27.81
C PRO A 50 -4.90 -12.71 27.08
N GLN A 51 -4.51 -11.65 27.80
CA GLN A 51 -3.96 -10.43 27.19
C GLN A 51 -2.82 -10.76 26.21
N VAL A 52 -1.80 -11.48 26.67
CA VAL A 52 -0.64 -11.85 25.82
C VAL A 52 -1.08 -12.69 24.62
N ARG A 53 -2.01 -13.63 24.82
CA ARG A 53 -2.53 -14.47 23.74
C ARG A 53 -3.28 -13.65 22.69
N MET A 54 -4.14 -12.73 23.11
CA MET A 54 -4.92 -11.86 22.23
C MET A 54 -4.00 -10.93 21.43
N SER A 55 -3.03 -10.30 22.09
CA SER A 55 -2.01 -9.47 21.44
C SER A 55 -1.21 -10.27 20.41
N GLY A 56 -0.69 -11.46 20.76
CA GLY A 56 0.10 -12.28 19.84
C GLY A 56 -0.72 -12.83 18.66
N ASN A 57 -2.00 -13.14 18.86
CA ASN A 57 -2.91 -13.49 17.75
C ASN A 57 -3.11 -12.30 16.82
N MET A 58 -3.34 -11.11 17.37
CA MET A 58 -3.54 -9.88 16.61
C MET A 58 -2.32 -9.52 15.77
N GLU A 59 -1.11 -9.59 16.35
CA GLU A 59 0.14 -9.33 15.65
C GLU A 59 0.33 -10.24 14.43
N ARG A 60 0.03 -11.54 14.57
CA ARG A 60 0.09 -12.49 13.45
C ARG A 60 -0.89 -12.12 12.34
N MET A 61 -2.12 -11.74 12.68
CA MET A 61 -3.12 -11.35 11.70
C MET A 61 -2.75 -10.04 11.01
N VAL A 62 -2.25 -9.05 11.74
CA VAL A 62 -1.75 -7.79 11.18
C VAL A 62 -0.62 -8.07 10.20
N SER A 63 0.36 -8.89 10.59
CA SER A 63 1.48 -9.27 9.73
C SER A 63 1.01 -9.93 8.43
N GLN A 64 0.03 -10.85 8.53
CA GLN A 64 -0.55 -11.51 7.36
C GLN A 64 -1.34 -10.54 6.47
N THR A 65 -2.10 -9.60 7.06
CA THR A 65 -2.78 -8.53 6.32
C THR A 65 -1.77 -7.66 5.57
N MET A 66 -0.71 -7.20 6.23
CA MET A 66 0.31 -6.37 5.60
C MET A 66 1.03 -7.11 4.48
N TYR A 67 1.41 -8.38 4.69
CA TYR A 67 2.01 -9.21 3.64
C TYR A 67 1.15 -9.26 2.39
N ASN A 68 -0.14 -9.59 2.55
CA ASN A 68 -1.07 -9.69 1.43
C ASN A 68 -1.31 -8.33 0.76
N MET A 69 -1.42 -7.23 1.52
CA MET A 69 -1.62 -5.90 0.94
C MET A 69 -0.39 -5.40 0.18
N ILE A 70 0.82 -5.65 0.68
CA ILE A 70 2.07 -5.35 -0.04
C ILE A 70 2.17 -6.21 -1.31
N ALA A 71 1.87 -7.50 -1.21
CA ALA A 71 1.88 -8.39 -2.37
C ALA A 71 0.89 -7.90 -3.44
N TYR A 72 -0.30 -7.45 -3.04
CA TYR A 72 -1.26 -6.82 -3.94
C TYR A 72 -0.73 -5.51 -4.55
N GLU A 73 -0.14 -4.62 -3.76
CA GLU A 73 0.42 -3.35 -4.26
C GLU A 73 1.53 -3.56 -5.30
N LEU A 74 2.34 -4.61 -5.15
CA LEU A 74 3.44 -4.90 -6.06
C LEU A 74 3.03 -5.68 -7.30
N SER A 75 2.08 -6.61 -7.16
CA SER A 75 1.67 -7.53 -8.25
C SER A 75 0.38 -7.13 -8.95
N GLU A 76 -0.45 -6.30 -8.33
CA GLU A 76 -1.83 -5.98 -8.73
C GLU A 76 -2.75 -7.24 -8.79
N GLU A 77 -2.32 -8.38 -8.26
CA GLU A 77 -3.09 -9.63 -8.31
C GLU A 77 -4.22 -9.67 -7.27
N LYS A 78 -5.45 -9.81 -7.76
CA LYS A 78 -6.67 -9.71 -6.94
C LYS A 78 -6.73 -10.69 -5.76
N HIS A 79 -6.15 -11.88 -5.89
CA HIS A 79 -6.21 -12.90 -4.83
C HIS A 79 -5.52 -12.43 -3.53
N TYR A 80 -4.42 -11.67 -3.63
CA TYR A 80 -3.75 -11.08 -2.46
C TYR A 80 -4.63 -10.04 -1.78
N PHE A 81 -5.32 -9.20 -2.56
CA PHE A 81 -6.28 -8.24 -1.99
C PHE A 81 -7.43 -8.93 -1.26
N GLU A 82 -7.99 -10.01 -1.84
CA GLU A 82 -9.09 -10.77 -1.24
C GLU A 82 -8.65 -11.42 0.09
N GLU A 83 -7.51 -12.10 0.13
CA GLU A 83 -6.98 -12.72 1.35
C GLU A 83 -6.52 -11.68 2.39
N GLY A 84 -5.96 -10.55 1.94
CA GLY A 84 -5.61 -9.41 2.80
C GLY A 84 -6.85 -8.81 3.46
N SER A 85 -7.91 -8.58 2.69
CA SER A 85 -9.18 -8.00 3.17
C SER A 85 -9.87 -8.92 4.16
N LYS A 86 -9.91 -10.22 3.87
CA LYS A 86 -10.42 -11.24 4.79
C LYS A 86 -9.66 -11.27 6.11
N THR A 87 -8.33 -11.12 6.06
CA THR A 87 -7.51 -11.09 7.28
C THR A 87 -7.66 -9.76 8.03
N LEU A 88 -7.83 -8.63 7.32
CA LEU A 88 -8.12 -7.33 7.93
C LEU A 88 -9.44 -7.35 8.71
N GLU A 89 -10.48 -8.01 8.21
CA GLU A 89 -11.72 -8.19 8.97
C GLU A 89 -11.52 -9.01 10.26
N LYS A 90 -10.63 -10.01 10.24
CA LYS A 90 -10.26 -10.74 11.45
C LYS A 90 -9.49 -9.87 12.43
N VAL A 91 -8.60 -8.98 11.96
CA VAL A 91 -7.92 -7.98 12.81
C VAL A 91 -8.96 -7.07 13.46
N LYS A 92 -9.91 -6.53 12.69
CA LYS A 92 -11.00 -5.68 13.22
C LYS A 92 -11.80 -6.39 14.30
N SER A 93 -12.16 -7.66 14.08
CA SER A 93 -12.83 -8.47 15.10
C SER A 93 -11.98 -8.63 16.36
N ALA A 94 -10.71 -9.02 16.20
CA ALA A 94 -9.81 -9.26 17.32
C ALA A 94 -9.54 -8.01 18.16
N VAL A 95 -9.49 -6.83 17.54
CA VAL A 95 -9.38 -5.56 18.25
C VAL A 95 -10.65 -5.28 19.07
N ARG A 96 -11.84 -5.49 18.50
CA ARG A 96 -13.12 -5.35 19.24
C ARG A 96 -13.23 -6.32 20.41
N ASP A 97 -12.83 -7.58 20.21
CA ASP A 97 -12.83 -8.59 21.25
C ASP A 97 -11.86 -8.22 22.38
N THR A 98 -10.66 -7.74 22.03
CA THR A 98 -9.64 -7.28 22.99
C THR A 98 -10.12 -6.07 23.80
N LYS A 99 -10.79 -5.12 23.14
CA LYS A 99 -11.38 -3.96 23.81
C LYS A 99 -12.46 -4.38 24.81
N THR A 100 -13.36 -5.28 24.40
CA THR A 100 -14.41 -5.83 25.27
C THR A 100 -13.81 -6.56 26.47
N PHE A 101 -12.77 -7.38 26.26
CA PHE A 101 -12.06 -8.07 27.33
C PHE A 101 -11.36 -7.11 28.32
N ALA A 102 -10.77 -6.03 27.81
CA ALA A 102 -10.14 -5.01 28.64
C ALA A 102 -11.17 -4.22 29.47
N GLU A 103 -12.39 -4.03 28.95
CA GLU A 103 -13.48 -3.37 29.68
C GLU A 103 -13.99 -4.19 30.88
N THR A 104 -13.92 -5.52 30.82
CA THR A 104 -14.32 -6.38 31.94
C THR A 104 -13.23 -6.55 33.00
N SER A 105 -12.04 -6.00 32.78
CA SER A 105 -10.85 -6.25 33.61
C SER A 105 -10.27 -4.93 34.15
N PRO A 106 -10.60 -4.52 35.40
CA PRO A 106 -10.19 -3.22 35.96
C PRO A 106 -8.68 -2.96 35.98
N ARG A 107 -7.88 -4.03 35.97
CA ARG A 107 -6.40 -3.98 36.04
C ARG A 107 -5.74 -3.83 34.67
N LEU A 108 -6.51 -3.91 33.58
CA LEU A 108 -6.02 -3.85 32.20
C LEU A 108 -6.30 -2.49 31.54
N ALA A 109 -6.15 -1.39 32.30
CA ALA A 109 -6.38 -0.04 31.80
C ALA A 109 -5.50 0.31 30.59
N GLU A 110 -4.23 -0.13 30.59
CA GLU A 110 -3.32 0.06 29.45
C GLU A 110 -3.77 -0.70 28.21
N LEU A 111 -4.24 -1.94 28.36
CA LEU A 111 -4.77 -2.74 27.25
C LEU A 111 -6.01 -2.07 26.64
N LYS A 112 -6.88 -1.49 27.47
CA LYS A 112 -8.07 -0.77 27.02
C LYS A 112 -7.70 0.42 26.14
N THR A 113 -6.75 1.24 26.59
CA THR A 113 -6.24 2.39 25.82
C THR A 113 -5.61 1.91 24.52
N ALA A 114 -4.70 0.93 24.57
CA ALA A 114 -4.04 0.39 23.39
C ALA A 114 -5.01 -0.24 22.38
N ALA A 115 -6.07 -0.92 22.84
CA ALA A 115 -7.08 -1.49 21.96
C ALA A 115 -7.92 -0.40 21.25
N ALA A 116 -8.22 0.71 21.92
CA ALA A 116 -8.90 1.85 21.30
C ALA A 116 -8.02 2.55 20.25
N ASP A 117 -6.73 2.69 20.53
CA ASP A 117 -5.76 3.23 19.58
C ASP A 117 -5.62 2.30 18.36
N ALA A 118 -5.52 0.97 18.59
CA ALA A 118 -5.47 -0.02 17.53
C ALA A 118 -6.73 0.01 16.65
N GLU A 119 -7.92 0.16 17.23
CA GLU A 119 -9.18 0.28 16.48
C GLU A 119 -9.18 1.47 15.53
N THR A 120 -8.68 2.61 16.03
CA THR A 120 -8.52 3.83 15.23
C THR A 120 -7.53 3.60 14.09
N LYS A 121 -6.36 3.00 14.37
CA LYS A 121 -5.32 2.77 13.35
C LYS A 121 -5.71 1.72 12.31
N VAL A 122 -6.42 0.67 12.69
CA VAL A 122 -6.96 -0.31 11.75
C VAL A 122 -8.00 0.33 10.83
N SER A 123 -8.83 1.23 11.37
CA SER A 123 -9.81 1.97 10.57
C SER A 123 -9.16 2.98 9.61
N GLU A 124 -8.07 3.64 10.02
CA GLU A 124 -7.23 4.46 9.13
C GLU A 124 -6.59 3.60 8.03
N TYR A 125 -6.02 2.45 8.39
CA TYR A 125 -5.39 1.53 7.45
C TYR A 125 -6.38 1.01 6.40
N GLU A 126 -7.59 0.66 6.80
CA GLU A 126 -8.66 0.24 5.87
C GLU A 126 -8.97 1.30 4.82
N LYS A 127 -8.96 2.59 5.20
CA LYS A 127 -9.12 3.70 4.25
C LYS A 127 -7.98 3.75 3.25
N PHE A 128 -6.72 3.62 3.69
CA PHE A 128 -5.57 3.60 2.79
C PHE A 128 -5.57 2.39 1.85
N VAL A 129 -6.04 1.22 2.30
CA VAL A 129 -6.25 0.06 1.43
C VAL A 129 -7.27 0.38 0.34
N ALA A 130 -8.41 0.99 0.69
CA ALA A 130 -9.42 1.38 -0.30
C ALA A 130 -8.88 2.42 -1.30
N GLU A 131 -8.11 3.40 -0.83
CA GLU A 131 -7.43 4.37 -1.70
C GLU A 131 -6.43 3.69 -2.63
N THR A 132 -5.67 2.71 -2.15
CA THR A 132 -4.71 1.94 -2.96
C THR A 132 -5.41 1.21 -4.10
N VAL A 133 -6.50 0.49 -3.82
CA VAL A 133 -7.31 -0.20 -4.85
C VAL A 133 -7.77 0.81 -5.92
N LYS A 134 -8.36 1.93 -5.48
CA LYS A 134 -8.84 2.97 -6.39
C LYS A 134 -7.71 3.53 -7.26
N ARG A 135 -6.52 3.76 -6.70
CA ARG A 135 -5.36 4.26 -7.47
C ARG A 135 -4.84 3.22 -8.46
N ASN A 136 -4.80 1.94 -8.10
CA ASN A 136 -4.40 0.88 -9.02
C ASN A 136 -5.38 0.76 -10.19
N GLU A 137 -6.69 0.83 -9.94
CA GLU A 137 -7.70 0.87 -11.00
C GLU A 137 -7.51 2.07 -11.94
N GLN A 138 -7.24 3.25 -11.39
CA GLN A 138 -6.95 4.44 -12.19
C GLN A 138 -5.66 4.29 -13.02
N ILE A 139 -4.61 3.72 -12.45
CA ILE A 139 -3.36 3.44 -13.17
C ILE A 139 -3.62 2.46 -14.32
N ALA A 140 -4.38 1.39 -14.07
CA ALA A 140 -4.73 0.41 -15.10
C ALA A 140 -5.52 1.05 -16.24
N GLU A 141 -6.48 1.93 -15.93
CA GLU A 141 -7.25 2.63 -16.96
C GLU A 141 -6.40 3.65 -17.74
N ASN A 142 -5.56 4.42 -17.05
CA ASN A 142 -4.61 5.33 -17.69
C ASN A 142 -3.65 4.58 -18.62
N ARG A 143 -3.19 3.37 -18.26
CA ARG A 143 -2.36 2.53 -19.12
C ARG A 143 -3.08 2.11 -20.40
N LYS A 144 -4.37 1.76 -20.32
CA LYS A 144 -5.17 1.40 -21.50
C LYS A 144 -5.38 2.60 -22.42
N SER A 145 -5.74 3.75 -21.85
CA SER A 145 -5.92 4.99 -22.60
C SER A 145 -4.60 5.38 -23.29
N LEU A 146 -3.49 5.40 -22.56
CA LEU A 146 -2.15 5.65 -23.11
C LEU A 146 -1.80 4.69 -24.26
N GLN A 147 -2.11 3.40 -24.13
CA GLN A 147 -1.85 2.43 -25.18
C GLN A 147 -2.70 2.69 -26.44
N ALA A 148 -3.98 3.00 -26.26
CA ALA A 148 -4.89 3.29 -27.37
C ALA A 148 -4.48 4.56 -28.12
N SER A 149 -4.27 5.66 -27.40
CA SER A 149 -3.86 6.94 -27.97
C SER A 149 -2.46 6.85 -28.56
N GLY A 150 -1.52 6.15 -27.91
CA GLY A 150 -0.18 5.88 -28.45
C GLY A 150 -0.20 5.06 -29.75
N MET A 151 -1.08 4.05 -29.86
CA MET A 151 -1.24 3.28 -31.10
C MET A 151 -1.80 4.14 -32.24
N GLN A 152 -2.82 4.95 -31.95
CA GLN A 152 -3.40 5.87 -32.93
C GLN A 152 -2.40 6.92 -33.39
N TYR A 153 -1.65 7.50 -32.45
CA TYR A 153 -0.57 8.44 -32.69
C TYR A 153 0.47 7.86 -33.66
N MET A 154 1.03 6.67 -33.34
CA MET A 154 2.08 6.06 -34.16
C MET A 154 1.55 5.66 -35.54
N LYS A 155 0.32 5.13 -35.62
CA LYS A 155 -0.31 4.77 -36.88
C LYS A 155 -0.43 5.98 -37.81
N SER A 156 -0.91 7.12 -37.30
CA SER A 156 -1.05 8.33 -38.11
C SER A 156 0.28 8.93 -38.52
N CYS A 157 1.30 8.92 -37.65
CA CYS A 157 2.66 9.30 -38.03
C CYS A 157 3.22 8.45 -39.18
N TYR A 158 3.06 7.13 -39.10
CA TYR A 158 3.57 6.22 -40.14
C TYR A 158 2.79 6.31 -41.45
N ASN A 159 1.48 6.53 -41.40
CA ASN A 159 0.67 6.78 -42.58
C ASN A 159 1.13 8.05 -43.30
N PHE A 160 1.28 9.16 -42.56
CA PHE A 160 1.82 10.39 -43.12
C PHE A 160 3.21 10.17 -43.72
N LEU A 161 4.13 9.53 -42.99
CA LEU A 161 5.48 9.24 -43.47
C LEU A 161 5.47 8.40 -44.75
N ALA A 162 4.62 7.37 -44.84
CA ALA A 162 4.49 6.55 -46.04
C ALA A 162 3.98 7.38 -47.23
N ASN A 163 2.96 8.22 -47.01
CA ASN A 163 2.44 9.12 -48.04
C ASN A 163 3.52 10.09 -48.54
N GLN A 164 4.31 10.69 -47.64
CA GLN A 164 5.40 11.58 -48.01
C GLN A 164 6.52 10.87 -48.78
N ASN A 165 6.89 9.64 -48.40
CA ASN A 165 7.91 8.87 -49.12
C ASN A 165 7.44 8.49 -50.53
N ASN A 166 6.19 8.05 -50.68
CA ASN A 166 5.62 7.72 -52.00
C ASN A 166 5.51 8.95 -52.90
N ALA A 167 5.14 10.10 -52.33
CA ALA A 167 5.10 11.36 -53.05
C ALA A 167 6.50 11.78 -53.52
N LEU A 168 7.52 11.68 -52.64
CA LEU A 168 8.90 11.98 -52.99
C LEU A 168 9.38 11.13 -54.18
N GLU A 169 9.14 9.82 -54.15
CA GLU A 169 9.52 8.91 -55.23
C GLU A 169 8.84 9.31 -56.56
N THR A 170 7.55 9.65 -56.49
CA THR A 170 6.78 10.09 -57.67
C THR A 170 7.30 11.40 -58.24
N GLU A 171 7.59 12.38 -57.39
CA GLU A 171 8.12 13.71 -57.75
C GLU A 171 9.52 13.60 -58.38
N MET A 172 10.38 12.72 -57.83
CA MET A 172 11.69 12.43 -58.40
C MET A 172 11.60 11.84 -59.81
N VAL A 173 10.68 10.89 -60.05
CA VAL A 173 10.47 10.29 -61.37
C VAL A 173 9.89 11.31 -62.35
N ALA A 174 8.99 12.18 -61.88
CA ALA A 174 8.38 13.23 -62.68
C ALA A 174 9.34 14.39 -62.99
N GLY A 175 10.52 14.43 -62.36
CA GLY A 175 11.55 15.45 -62.61
C GLY A 175 11.24 16.80 -61.99
N PHE A 176 10.57 16.80 -60.83
CA PHE A 176 10.32 18.00 -60.01
C PHE A 176 11.66 18.65 -59.63
N ASP A 177 11.62 19.95 -59.36
CA ASP A 177 12.86 20.70 -59.11
C ASP A 177 13.42 20.44 -57.70
N ALA A 178 14.64 20.93 -57.46
CA ALA A 178 15.33 20.71 -56.20
C ALA A 178 14.64 21.40 -55.00
N GLU A 179 13.87 22.46 -55.23
CA GLU A 179 13.16 23.18 -54.18
C GLU A 179 11.95 22.37 -53.69
N GLU A 180 11.17 21.83 -54.63
CA GLU A 180 10.01 20.96 -54.34
C GLU A 180 10.44 19.68 -53.60
N LEU A 181 11.48 19.00 -54.10
CA LEU A 181 12.03 17.79 -53.46
C LEU A 181 12.59 18.09 -52.06
N SER A 182 13.20 19.26 -51.87
CA SER A 182 13.71 19.70 -50.57
C SER A 182 12.58 19.95 -49.56
N GLU A 183 11.46 20.52 -50.00
CA GLU A 183 10.28 20.70 -49.15
C GLU A 183 9.71 19.36 -48.67
N ARG A 184 9.62 18.37 -49.57
CA ARG A 184 9.18 17.01 -49.24
C ARG A 184 10.11 16.34 -48.23
N LEU A 185 11.42 16.44 -48.42
CA LEU A 185 12.42 15.91 -47.48
C LEU A 185 12.30 16.57 -46.09
N LYS A 186 12.01 17.87 -46.02
CA LYS A 186 11.76 18.56 -44.73
C LYS A 186 10.54 17.97 -44.01
N LYS A 187 9.44 17.71 -44.72
CA LYS A 187 8.25 17.07 -44.14
C LYS A 187 8.55 15.67 -43.60
N ILE A 188 9.28 14.85 -44.37
CA ILE A 188 9.75 13.52 -43.94
C ILE A 188 10.63 13.62 -42.69
N THR A 189 11.56 14.58 -42.65
CA THR A 189 12.44 14.79 -41.50
C THR A 189 11.64 15.17 -40.26
N LEU A 190 10.73 16.14 -40.38
CA LEU A 190 9.90 16.60 -39.27
C LEU A 190 9.00 15.50 -38.69
N VAL A 191 8.36 14.67 -39.53
CA VAL A 191 7.53 13.57 -38.99
C VAL A 191 8.38 12.49 -38.31
N ASN A 192 9.60 12.21 -38.80
CA ASN A 192 10.52 11.28 -38.11
C ASN A 192 10.95 11.82 -36.74
N GLU A 193 11.24 13.12 -36.62
CA GLU A 193 11.54 13.73 -35.33
C GLU A 193 10.34 13.68 -34.36
N VAL A 194 9.12 13.81 -34.88
CA VAL A 194 7.88 13.63 -34.11
C VAL A 194 7.74 12.17 -33.64
N ILE A 195 7.98 11.19 -34.52
CA ILE A 195 8.02 9.76 -34.18
C ILE A 195 9.03 9.47 -33.07
N ASP A 196 10.24 10.02 -33.16
CA ASP A 196 11.29 9.83 -32.17
C ASP A 196 10.90 10.43 -30.81
N LEU A 197 10.27 11.60 -30.78
CA LEU A 197 9.74 12.20 -29.56
C LEU A 197 8.61 11.35 -28.94
N GLY A 198 7.71 10.81 -29.77
CA GLY A 198 6.66 9.88 -29.33
C GLY A 198 7.26 8.61 -28.70
N ASN A 199 8.23 7.99 -29.38
CA ASN A 199 8.96 6.82 -28.88
C ASN A 199 9.69 7.11 -27.57
N ALA A 200 10.42 8.23 -27.50
CA ALA A 200 11.13 8.65 -26.29
C ALA A 200 10.18 8.85 -25.11
N THR A 201 9.00 9.44 -25.36
CA THR A 201 7.95 9.65 -24.35
C THR A 201 7.35 8.33 -23.86
N GLY A 202 7.10 7.39 -24.78
CA GLY A 202 6.67 6.03 -24.43
C GLY A 202 7.69 5.30 -23.56
N ILE A 203 8.97 5.31 -23.95
CA ILE A 203 10.08 4.71 -23.19
C ILE A 203 10.19 5.35 -21.79
N ALA A 204 10.14 6.69 -21.71
CA ALA A 204 10.18 7.41 -20.44
C ALA A 204 9.03 7.00 -19.52
N THR A 205 7.83 6.82 -20.08
CA THR A 205 6.65 6.38 -19.31
C THR A 205 6.82 4.98 -18.73
N PHE A 206 7.27 4.01 -19.53
CA PHE A 206 7.54 2.66 -19.03
C PHE A 206 8.68 2.63 -18.01
N LYS A 207 9.74 3.41 -18.24
CA LYS A 207 10.86 3.53 -17.31
C LYS A 207 10.44 4.16 -15.98
N ALA A 208 9.60 5.21 -16.01
CA ALA A 208 9.05 5.85 -14.83
C ALA A 208 8.25 4.85 -13.97
N GLN A 209 7.44 4.00 -14.61
CA GLN A 209 6.66 2.97 -13.92
C GLN A 209 7.56 1.87 -13.35
N ALA A 210 8.46 1.32 -14.17
CA ALA A 210 9.35 0.23 -13.75
C ALA A 210 10.27 0.63 -12.60
N LEU A 211 10.75 1.89 -12.59
CA LEU A 211 11.63 2.42 -11.54
C LEU A 211 10.88 3.13 -10.42
N ARG A 212 9.54 3.19 -10.48
CA ARG A 212 8.69 3.97 -9.56
C ARG A 212 9.19 5.42 -9.36
N ASN A 213 9.66 6.05 -10.43
CA ASN A 213 10.23 7.40 -10.42
C ASN A 213 9.40 8.36 -11.30
N PRO A 214 8.53 9.19 -10.71
CA PRO A 214 7.66 10.10 -11.46
C PRO A 214 8.40 11.27 -12.13
N GLU A 215 9.64 11.58 -11.74
CA GLU A 215 10.41 12.67 -12.38
C GLU A 215 10.71 12.36 -13.85
N ILE A 216 10.91 11.08 -14.19
CA ILE A 216 11.22 10.65 -15.55
C ILE A 216 10.07 11.02 -16.52
N ILE A 217 8.81 10.80 -16.11
CA ILE A 217 7.66 11.16 -16.94
C ILE A 217 7.39 12.66 -16.92
N ARG A 218 7.63 13.35 -15.79
CA ARG A 218 7.53 14.82 -15.70
C ARG A 218 8.47 15.52 -16.66
N ASP A 219 9.70 15.03 -16.79
CA ASP A 219 10.64 15.57 -17.76
C ASP A 219 10.22 15.28 -19.20
N ALA A 220 9.70 14.09 -19.47
CA ALA A 220 9.20 13.72 -20.79
C ALA A 220 7.98 14.54 -21.23
N GLN A 221 7.24 15.18 -20.32
CA GLN A 221 6.12 16.05 -20.68
C GLN A 221 6.54 17.20 -21.61
N LYS A 222 7.79 17.68 -21.51
CA LYS A 222 8.35 18.72 -22.38
C LYS A 222 8.37 18.31 -23.86
N ASN A 223 8.38 17.01 -24.15
CA ASN A 223 8.34 16.51 -25.53
C ASN A 223 7.01 16.87 -26.21
N PHE A 224 5.89 16.94 -25.49
CA PHE A 224 4.60 17.30 -26.07
C PHE A 224 4.59 18.72 -26.63
N ASP A 225 5.23 19.67 -25.96
CA ASP A 225 5.39 21.03 -26.46
C ASP A 225 6.23 21.07 -27.75
N ILE A 226 7.29 20.26 -27.80
CA ILE A 226 8.17 20.17 -28.98
C ILE A 226 7.42 19.50 -30.14
N MET A 227 6.71 18.41 -29.88
CA MET A 227 5.86 17.73 -30.86
C MET A 227 4.80 18.68 -31.41
N GLY A 228 4.10 19.42 -30.56
CA GLY A 228 3.08 20.39 -30.97
C GLY A 228 3.63 21.46 -31.92
N LYS A 229 4.82 22.00 -31.64
CA LYS A 229 5.48 22.96 -32.54
C LYS A 229 5.82 22.35 -33.89
N LYS A 230 6.36 21.13 -33.91
CA LYS A 230 6.71 20.43 -35.17
C LYS A 230 5.48 20.07 -35.99
N LEU A 231 4.40 19.61 -35.34
CA LEU A 231 3.12 19.34 -35.99
C LEU A 231 2.51 20.62 -36.58
N GLN A 232 2.63 21.76 -35.90
CA GLN A 232 2.19 23.04 -36.45
C GLN A 232 3.00 23.44 -37.69
N THR A 233 4.32 23.21 -37.69
CA THR A 233 5.15 23.42 -38.88
C THR A 233 4.76 22.50 -40.02
N LEU A 234 4.47 21.22 -39.74
CA LEU A 234 3.97 20.27 -40.73
C LEU A 234 2.62 20.72 -41.32
N LEU A 235 1.67 21.14 -40.48
CA LEU A 235 0.37 21.65 -40.95
C LEU A 235 0.54 22.83 -41.90
N SER A 236 1.42 23.77 -41.58
CA SER A 236 1.68 24.94 -42.44
C SER A 236 2.40 24.60 -43.75
N ALA A 237 3.02 23.44 -43.85
CA ALA A 237 3.73 22.97 -45.05
C ALA A 237 2.94 21.90 -45.84
N SER A 238 1.73 21.57 -45.42
CA SER A 238 0.89 20.53 -46.03
C SER A 238 -0.36 21.14 -46.66
N GLU A 239 -0.57 20.85 -47.94
CA GLU A 239 -1.76 21.31 -48.69
C GLU A 239 -2.75 20.18 -48.98
N LEU A 240 -2.28 18.92 -48.96
CA LEU A 240 -3.13 17.76 -49.21
C LEU A 240 -4.02 17.49 -48.00
N GLU A 241 -5.32 17.38 -48.25
CA GLU A 241 -6.34 17.13 -47.23
C GLU A 241 -6.08 15.84 -46.42
N GLU A 242 -5.56 14.79 -47.06
CA GLU A 242 -5.20 13.54 -46.38
C GLU A 242 -4.04 13.72 -45.40
N ASP A 243 -3.01 14.48 -45.80
CA ASP A 243 -1.85 14.79 -44.99
C ASP A 243 -2.24 15.62 -43.76
N ILE A 244 -3.07 16.65 -43.96
CA ILE A 244 -3.61 17.50 -42.89
C ILE A 244 -4.38 16.63 -41.89
N LYS A 245 -5.24 15.74 -42.36
CA LYS A 245 -6.00 14.82 -41.51
C LYS A 245 -5.11 13.91 -40.67
N GLU A 246 -4.03 13.37 -41.24
CA GLU A 246 -3.10 12.54 -40.45
C GLU A 246 -2.39 13.39 -39.38
N ILE A 247 -1.93 14.60 -39.71
CA ILE A 247 -1.28 15.49 -38.73
C ILE A 247 -2.24 15.87 -37.60
N GLU A 248 -3.50 16.18 -37.91
CA GLU A 248 -4.53 16.49 -36.93
C GLU A 248 -4.82 15.30 -36.01
N LYS A 249 -4.88 14.07 -36.55
CA LYS A 249 -5.02 12.85 -35.75
C LYS A 249 -3.85 12.64 -34.80
N VAL A 250 -2.61 12.89 -35.25
CA VAL A 250 -1.43 12.84 -34.38
C VAL A 250 -1.56 13.85 -33.24
N GLY A 251 -1.94 15.10 -33.56
CA GLY A 251 -2.12 16.14 -32.56
C GLY A 251 -3.29 15.90 -31.59
N ALA A 252 -4.36 15.25 -32.03
CA ALA A 252 -5.46 14.83 -31.17
C ALA A 252 -5.02 13.71 -30.22
N ALA A 253 -4.38 12.67 -30.74
CA ALA A 253 -3.91 11.53 -29.95
C ALA A 253 -2.81 11.90 -28.94
N ALA A 254 -2.02 12.95 -29.22
CA ALA A 254 -1.00 13.45 -28.30
C ALA A 254 -1.56 14.29 -27.12
N ARG A 255 -2.83 14.73 -27.19
CA ARG A 255 -3.48 15.55 -26.17
C ARG A 255 -4.39 14.77 -25.23
N GLU A 256 -4.66 13.52 -25.57
CA GLU A 256 -5.45 12.57 -24.79
C GLU A 256 -4.57 11.86 -23.75
#